data_AF-R9H278-F1
#
_entry.id   AF-R9H278-F1
#
_cell.length_a   1.000
_cell.length_b   1.000
_cell.length_c   1.000
_cell.angle_alpha   90.00
_cell.angle_beta   90.00
_cell.angle_gamma   90.00
#
_symmetry.space_group_name_H-M   'P 1'
#
loop_
_entity.id
_entity.type
_entity.pdbx_description
1 polymer ?
#
loop_
_entity_poly.entity_id
_entity_poly.type
_entity_poly.pdbx_seq_one_letter_code
_entity_poly.pdbx_strand_id
1 'polypeptide(L)'
;MIITSFISCKKTQDQVEKEQLINAINQTQINENYRWIVVLPGLGCHGCIQEGEAFMRDHIKDNDILFVLTKISSLKILQQKIGMKITEQANVYIDKKDIFSISTDNGIYPCIIKMEEGKVSTHEFQSPKNGSAFAKLNSLIAVK
;
A
#
# COMPACT_ATOMS: atom_id res chain seq x y z
N MET A 1 0.74 -49.75 9.65
CA MET A 1 1.76 -48.76 9.25
C MET A 1 1.03 -47.48 8.89
N ILE A 2 0.90 -46.55 9.85
CA ILE A 2 0.15 -45.30 9.67
C ILE A 2 1.10 -44.32 8.98
N ILE A 3 0.83 -43.97 7.73
CA ILE A 3 1.50 -42.89 7.03
C ILE A 3 0.78 -41.60 7.42
N THR A 4 1.24 -40.95 8.49
CA THR A 4 0.89 -39.56 8.77
C THR A 4 1.87 -38.66 8.02
N SER A 5 1.50 -38.28 6.80
CA SER A 5 2.16 -37.17 6.09
C SER A 5 1.82 -35.86 6.79
N PHE A 6 2.76 -35.33 7.56
CA PHE A 6 2.74 -33.94 8.00
C PHE A 6 3.03 -33.04 6.79
N ILE A 7 1.99 -32.69 6.03
CA ILE A 7 2.08 -31.60 5.07
C ILE A 7 2.10 -30.31 5.89
N SER A 8 3.30 -29.85 6.24
CA SER A 8 3.51 -28.50 6.74
C SER A 8 3.17 -27.53 5.61
N CYS A 9 1.96 -26.99 5.60
CA CYS A 9 1.60 -25.87 4.72
C CYS A 9 2.46 -24.66 5.09
N LYS A 10 3.58 -24.46 4.40
CA LYS A 10 4.30 -23.18 4.42
C LYS A 10 3.46 -22.18 3.62
N LYS A 11 3.02 -21.10 4.25
CA LYS A 11 2.36 -19.99 3.54
C LYS A 11 3.33 -19.40 2.53
N THR A 12 2.84 -19.05 1.35
CA THR A 12 3.62 -18.30 0.37
C THR A 12 3.85 -16.87 0.87
N GLN A 13 4.85 -16.20 0.32
CA GLN A 13 5.11 -14.79 0.64
C GLN A 13 3.86 -13.92 0.37
N ASP A 14 3.21 -14.12 -0.77
CA ASP A 14 1.98 -13.44 -1.17
C ASP A 14 0.83 -13.63 -0.15
N GLN A 15 0.65 -14.85 0.37
CA GLN A 15 -0.35 -15.13 1.40
C GLN A 15 -0.05 -14.40 2.72
N VAL A 16 1.23 -14.37 3.13
CA VAL A 16 1.65 -13.63 4.34
C VAL A 16 1.40 -12.13 4.19
N GLU A 17 1.76 -11.56 3.05
CA GLU A 17 1.55 -10.14 2.74
C GLU A 17 0.06 -9.80 2.73
N LYS A 18 -0.77 -10.58 2.03
CA LYS A 18 -2.21 -10.36 1.96
C LYS A 18 -2.87 -10.44 3.35
N GLU A 19 -2.49 -11.41 4.18
CA GLU A 19 -3.00 -11.52 5.55
C GLU A 19 -2.61 -10.31 6.41
N GLN A 20 -1.36 -9.83 6.30
CA GLN A 20 -0.90 -8.63 7.01
C GLN A 20 -1.68 -7.38 6.58
N LEU A 21 -1.93 -7.21 5.28
CA LEU A 21 -2.71 -6.09 4.74
C LEU A 21 -4.17 -6.12 5.21
N ILE A 22 -4.81 -7.30 5.21
CA ILE A 22 -6.17 -7.47 5.73
C ILE A 22 -6.22 -7.10 7.21
N ASN A 23 -5.27 -7.61 8.01
CA ASN A 23 -5.19 -7.31 9.42
C ASN A 23 -4.96 -5.81 9.69
N ALA A 24 -4.15 -5.15 8.86
CA ALA A 24 -3.89 -3.72 8.96
C ALA A 24 -5.16 -2.89 8.70
N ILE A 25 -5.87 -3.20 7.61
CA ILE A 25 -7.12 -2.51 7.25
C ILE A 25 -8.17 -2.68 8.36
N ASN A 26 -8.33 -3.90 8.88
CA ASN A 26 -9.27 -4.17 9.96
C ASN A 26 -8.97 -3.41 11.27
N GLN A 27 -7.70 -3.15 11.56
CA GLN A 27 -7.28 -2.42 12.77
C GLN A 27 -7.44 -0.89 12.64
N THR A 28 -7.52 -0.36 11.43
CA THR A 28 -7.41 1.09 11.17
C THR A 28 -8.75 1.78 10.96
N GLN A 29 -9.87 1.03 10.98
CA GLN A 29 -11.23 1.55 10.73
C GLN A 29 -11.33 2.37 9.44
N ILE A 30 -10.49 2.05 8.45
CA ILE A 30 -10.54 2.68 7.13
C ILE A 30 -11.91 2.41 6.50
N ASN A 31 -12.53 3.46 5.95
CA ASN A 31 -13.81 3.36 5.26
C ASN A 31 -13.73 2.37 4.08
N GLU A 32 -14.71 1.48 3.97
CA GLU A 32 -14.79 0.43 2.95
C GLU A 32 -15.02 0.95 1.52
N ASN A 33 -15.29 2.25 1.35
CA ASN A 33 -15.63 2.83 0.05
C ASN A 33 -14.44 3.11 -0.88
N TYR A 34 -13.20 3.01 -0.40
CA TYR A 34 -12.03 3.20 -1.27
C TYR A 34 -11.88 2.02 -2.21
N ARG A 35 -11.69 2.28 -3.52
CA ARG A 35 -11.39 1.26 -4.51
C ARG A 35 -9.93 0.83 -4.48
N TRP A 36 -9.06 1.76 -4.08
CA TRP A 36 -7.62 1.56 -4.03
C TRP A 36 -7.06 2.08 -2.70
N ILE A 37 -6.10 1.34 -2.15
CA ILE A 37 -5.26 1.82 -1.05
C ILE A 37 -3.81 1.78 -1.52
N VAL A 38 -3.12 2.92 -1.42
CA VAL A 38 -1.70 3.05 -1.78
C VAL A 38 -0.89 3.26 -0.51
N VAL A 39 -0.12 2.25 -0.13
CA VAL A 39 0.80 2.29 1.00
C VAL A 39 2.15 2.81 0.52
N LEU A 40 2.59 3.94 1.08
CA LEU A 40 3.88 4.57 0.78
C LEU A 40 4.80 4.46 1.99
N PRO A 41 5.88 3.65 1.90
CA PRO A 41 6.91 3.63 2.93
C PRO A 41 7.82 4.86 2.81
N GLY A 42 8.15 5.47 3.95
CA GLY A 42 9.09 6.60 4.02
C GLY A 42 10.56 6.19 4.01
N LEU A 43 10.86 4.89 4.08
CA LEU A 43 12.21 4.31 4.09
C LEU A 43 12.24 3.11 3.15
N GLY A 44 13.28 3.01 2.31
CA GLY A 44 13.41 1.91 1.35
C GLY A 44 14.07 2.31 0.03
N CYS A 45 13.65 1.67 -1.06
CA CYS A 45 14.18 1.92 -2.39
C CYS A 45 13.79 3.31 -2.90
N HIS A 46 14.78 4.19 -3.06
CA HIS A 46 14.54 5.60 -3.38
C HIS A 46 13.75 5.80 -4.67
N GLY A 47 14.09 5.08 -5.75
CA GLY A 47 13.41 5.21 -7.04
C GLY A 47 11.94 4.79 -6.98
N CYS A 48 11.66 3.63 -6.40
CA CYS A 48 10.29 3.14 -6.24
C CYS A 48 9.45 4.07 -5.34
N ILE A 49 10.04 4.58 -4.26
CA ILE A 49 9.37 5.54 -3.36
C ILE A 49 9.06 6.85 -4.10
N GLN A 50 9.99 7.38 -4.90
CA GLN A 50 9.75 8.60 -5.69
C GLN A 50 8.58 8.44 -6.66
N GLU A 51 8.44 7.28 -7.30
CA GLU A 51 7.30 6.99 -8.18
C GLU A 51 5.97 6.99 -7.41
N GLY A 52 5.97 6.44 -6.19
CA GLY A 52 4.81 6.50 -5.30
C GLY A 52 4.50 7.91 -4.79
N GLU A 53 5.51 8.71 -4.44
CA GLU A 53 5.35 10.12 -4.09
C GLU A 53 4.80 10.93 -5.28
N ALA A 54 5.27 10.66 -6.51
CA ALA A 54 4.76 11.29 -7.72
C ALA A 54 3.30 10.91 -7.98
N PHE A 55 2.96 9.62 -7.91
CA PHE A 55 1.59 9.14 -8.04
C PHE A 55 0.67 9.80 -7.00
N MET A 56 1.10 9.90 -5.74
CA MET A 56 0.33 10.59 -4.70
C MET A 56 0.10 12.05 -5.04
N ARG A 57 1.12 12.79 -5.47
CA ARG A 57 0.95 14.20 -5.85
C ARG A 57 -0.10 14.37 -6.93
N ASP A 58 -0.12 13.49 -7.91
CA ASP A 58 -0.99 13.62 -9.07
C ASP A 58 -2.43 13.15 -8.76
N HIS A 59 -2.60 12.27 -7.77
CA HIS A 59 -3.89 11.64 -7.43
C HIS A 59 -4.41 11.88 -6.02
N ILE A 60 -3.79 12.74 -5.20
CA ILE A 60 -4.23 12.98 -3.81
C ILE A 60 -5.68 13.48 -3.71
N LYS A 61 -6.23 14.03 -4.79
CA LYS A 61 -7.60 14.54 -4.85
C LYS A 61 -8.62 13.50 -5.30
N ASP A 62 -8.19 12.29 -5.68
CA ASP A 62 -9.08 11.20 -6.04
C ASP A 62 -9.64 10.53 -4.79
N ASN A 63 -10.95 10.66 -4.58
CA ASN A 63 -11.64 10.11 -3.42
C ASN A 63 -11.78 8.58 -3.44
N ASP A 64 -11.50 7.94 -4.58
CA ASP A 64 -11.50 6.47 -4.68
C ASP A 64 -10.18 5.85 -4.21
N ILE A 65 -9.18 6.68 -3.88
CA ILE A 65 -7.84 6.26 -3.46
C ILE A 65 -7.56 6.77 -2.06
N LEU A 66 -7.25 5.85 -1.15
CA LEU A 66 -6.66 6.17 0.14
C LEU A 66 -5.13 6.08 0.06
N PHE A 67 -4.43 7.10 0.52
CA PHE A 67 -2.98 7.06 0.72
C PHE A 67 -2.65 6.73 2.17
N VAL A 68 -1.87 5.68 2.38
CA VAL A 68 -1.35 5.29 3.69
C VAL A 68 0.13 5.64 3.73
N LEU A 69 0.51 6.52 4.64
CA LEU A 69 1.91 6.91 4.86
C LEU A 69 2.46 6.17 6.07
N THR A 70 3.41 5.25 5.85
CA THR A 70 4.01 4.41 6.91
C THR A 70 5.52 4.61 6.97
N LYS A 71 6.13 4.45 8.15
CA LYS A 71 7.58 4.65 8.38
C LYS A 71 8.12 5.99 7.85
N ILE A 72 7.30 7.05 7.85
CA ILE A 72 7.74 8.37 7.39
C ILE A 72 8.60 9.06 8.45
N SER A 73 9.82 9.46 8.08
CA SER A 73 10.73 10.16 8.98
C SER A 73 10.32 11.62 9.21
N SER A 74 9.71 12.25 8.20
CA SER A 74 9.24 13.64 8.28
C SER A 74 8.08 13.90 7.33
N LEU A 75 6.87 14.06 7.89
CA LEU A 75 5.69 14.47 7.14
C LEU A 75 5.89 15.84 6.48
N LYS A 76 6.62 16.76 7.13
CA LYS A 76 6.88 18.10 6.60
C LYS A 76 7.66 18.07 5.29
N ILE A 77 8.69 17.23 5.21
CA ILE A 77 9.50 17.08 3.98
C ILE A 77 8.64 16.50 2.86
N LEU A 78 7.83 15.47 3.16
CA LEU A 78 6.93 14.89 2.18
C LEU A 78 5.92 15.93 1.66
N GLN A 79 5.28 16.70 2.56
CA GLN A 79 4.37 17.78 2.15
C GLN A 79 5.05 18.81 1.24
N GLN A 80 6.32 19.16 1.49
CA GLN A 80 7.07 20.07 0.63
C GLN A 80 7.31 19.48 -0.76
N LYS A 81 7.67 18.20 -0.86
CA LYS A 81 7.84 17.51 -2.14
C LYS A 81 6.54 17.39 -2.94
N ILE A 82 5.46 17.08 -2.24
CA ILE A 82 4.12 16.92 -2.82
C ILE A 82 3.51 18.30 -3.17
N GLY A 83 3.95 19.37 -2.51
CA GLY A 83 3.42 20.72 -2.71
C GLY A 83 2.03 20.93 -2.12
N MET A 84 1.58 20.04 -1.22
CA MET A 84 0.25 20.09 -0.61
C MET A 84 0.29 19.77 0.88
N LYS A 85 -0.69 20.31 1.60
CA LYS A 85 -0.92 19.98 3.00
C LYS A 85 -1.65 18.65 3.11
N ILE A 86 -0.87 17.60 3.35
CA ILE A 86 -1.33 16.22 3.47
C ILE A 86 -2.29 16.06 4.66
N THR A 87 -2.04 16.78 5.77
CA THR A 87 -2.89 16.73 6.97
C THR A 87 -4.31 17.25 6.75
N GLU A 88 -4.58 17.96 5.64
CA GLU A 88 -5.89 18.49 5.30
C GLU A 88 -6.65 17.58 4.31
N GLN A 89 -6.06 16.47 3.87
CA GLN A 89 -6.69 15.54 2.93
C GLN A 89 -7.40 14.40 3.67
N ALA A 90 -8.70 14.22 3.40
CA ALA A 90 -9.52 13.20 4.05
C ALA A 90 -9.16 11.76 3.64
N ASN A 91 -8.55 11.61 2.46
CA ASN A 91 -8.09 10.34 1.90
C ASN A 91 -6.59 10.09 2.17
N VAL A 92 -6.07 10.58 3.29
CA VAL A 92 -4.71 10.24 3.75
C VAL A 92 -4.74 9.73 5.18
N TYR A 93 -4.15 8.55 5.39
CA TYR A 93 -3.93 7.93 6.69
C TYR A 93 -2.45 7.94 7.05
N ILE A 94 -2.12 8.47 8.23
CA ILE A 94 -0.75 8.46 8.76
C ILE A 94 -0.59 7.27 9.71
N ASP A 95 0.12 6.24 9.27
CA ASP A 95 0.38 5.04 10.04
C ASP A 95 1.51 5.27 11.06
N LYS A 96 1.14 5.79 12.22
CA LYS A 96 2.08 6.06 13.33
C LYS A 96 2.48 4.82 14.13
N LYS A 97 1.77 3.71 13.94
CA LYS A 97 1.93 2.47 14.71
C LYS A 97 2.58 1.37 13.88
N ASP A 98 3.03 1.69 12.66
CA ASP A 98 3.59 0.75 11.69
C ASP A 98 2.68 -0.46 11.44
N ILE A 99 1.35 -0.25 11.50
CA ILE A 99 0.34 -1.30 11.29
C ILE A 99 0.40 -1.83 9.85
N PHE A 100 0.78 -0.98 8.89
CA PHE A 100 0.97 -1.35 7.49
C PHE A 100 2.40 -1.81 7.17
N SER A 101 3.24 -2.02 8.19
CA SER A 101 4.57 -2.58 7.98
C SER A 101 4.49 -4.07 7.62
N ILE A 102 4.77 -4.37 6.36
CA ILE A 102 4.90 -5.75 5.87
C ILE A 102 6.26 -6.33 6.28
N SER A 103 6.26 -7.60 6.71
CA SER A 103 7.47 -8.26 7.25
C SER A 103 8.31 -8.99 6.20
N THR A 104 7.92 -8.93 4.93
CA THR A 104 8.63 -9.53 3.80
C THR A 104 9.63 -8.53 3.20
N ASP A 105 10.48 -9.01 2.29
CA ASP A 105 11.41 -8.15 1.53
C ASP A 105 10.69 -7.06 0.72
N ASN A 106 9.38 -7.19 0.51
CA ASN A 106 8.59 -6.18 -0.19
C ASN A 106 8.17 -5.00 0.69
N GLY A 107 8.31 -5.09 2.02
CA GLY A 107 7.87 -4.04 2.96
C GLY A 107 8.60 -2.71 2.87
N ILE A 108 9.62 -2.62 2.01
CA ILE A 108 10.36 -1.38 1.69
C ILE A 108 9.87 -0.70 0.40
N TYR A 109 8.89 -1.28 -0.30
CA TYR A 109 8.36 -0.78 -1.56
C TYR A 109 6.94 -0.26 -1.38
N PRO A 110 6.52 0.73 -2.20
CA PRO A 110 5.11 1.09 -2.29
C PRO A 110 4.24 -0.10 -2.66
N CYS A 111 3.08 -0.20 -2.03
CA CYS A 111 2.11 -1.27 -2.26
C CYS A 111 0.78 -0.66 -2.72
N ILE A 112 0.21 -1.22 -3.78
CA ILE A 112 -1.10 -0.91 -4.30
C ILE A 112 -2.02 -2.05 -3.91
N ILE A 113 -3.12 -1.74 -3.23
CA ILE A 113 -4.12 -2.71 -2.80
C ILE A 113 -5.40 -2.41 -3.55
N LYS A 114 -5.94 -3.42 -4.24
CA LYS A 114 -7.26 -3.37 -4.85
C LYS A 114 -8.32 -3.78 -3.83
N MET A 115 -9.33 -2.95 -3.66
CA MET A 115 -10.47 -3.22 -2.83
C MET A 115 -11.68 -3.58 -3.70
N GLU A 116 -12.39 -4.63 -3.33
CA GLU A 116 -13.68 -5.03 -3.92
C GLU A 116 -14.64 -5.37 -2.78
N GLU A 117 -15.82 -4.74 -2.79
CA GLU A 117 -16.84 -4.92 -1.74
C GLU A 117 -16.28 -4.75 -0.32
N GLY A 118 -15.46 -3.71 -0.11
CA GLY A 118 -14.84 -3.40 1.18
C GLY A 118 -13.69 -4.33 1.60
N LYS A 119 -13.30 -5.29 0.75
CA LYS A 119 -12.28 -6.32 1.08
C LYS A 119 -11.07 -6.25 0.17
N VAL A 120 -9.93 -6.68 0.70
CA VAL A 120 -8.68 -6.84 -0.08
C VAL A 120 -8.86 -7.93 -1.13
N SER A 121 -8.96 -7.51 -2.40
CA SER A 121 -9.02 -8.41 -3.54
C SER A 121 -7.61 -8.88 -3.91
N THR A 122 -6.72 -7.93 -4.24
CA THR A 122 -5.34 -8.18 -4.66
C THR A 122 -4.40 -7.09 -4.16
N HIS A 123 -3.09 -7.35 -4.19
CA HIS A 123 -2.06 -6.37 -3.93
C HIS A 123 -0.90 -6.50 -4.91
N GLU A 124 -0.22 -5.41 -5.21
CA GLU A 124 1.02 -5.41 -5.99
C GLU A 124 2.01 -4.37 -5.48
N PHE A 125 3.30 -4.67 -5.56
CA PHE A 125 4.36 -3.75 -5.16
C PHE A 125 5.00 -3.08 -6.35
N GLN A 126 5.25 -1.77 -6.24
CA GLN A 126 6.14 -1.04 -7.12
C GLN A 126 7.59 -1.33 -6.69
N SER A 127 8.23 -2.29 -7.34
CA SER A 127 9.57 -2.78 -6.99
C SER A 127 10.45 -2.90 -8.23
N PRO A 128 11.78 -3.11 -8.10
CA PRO A 128 12.64 -3.37 -9.26
C PRO A 128 12.18 -4.53 -10.14
N LYS A 129 11.46 -5.51 -9.57
CA LYS A 129 10.89 -6.65 -10.30
C LYS A 129 9.52 -6.34 -10.94
N ASN A 130 8.84 -5.28 -10.48
CA ASN A 130 7.56 -4.81 -11.01
C ASN A 130 7.56 -3.27 -11.09
N GLY A 131 8.34 -2.73 -12.01
CA GLY A 131 8.54 -1.29 -12.19
C GLY A 131 7.34 -0.56 -12.82
N SER A 132 6.21 -1.23 -13.07
CA SER A 132 5.07 -0.67 -13.82
C SER A 132 3.76 -0.64 -13.03
N ALA A 133 3.79 -0.94 -11.73
CA ALA A 133 2.58 -1.03 -10.90
C ALA A 133 1.78 0.29 -10.93
N PHE A 134 2.42 1.44 -10.70
CA PHE A 134 1.73 2.74 -10.75
C PHE A 134 1.26 3.11 -12.17
N ALA A 135 2.01 2.75 -13.22
CA ALA A 135 1.58 2.99 -14.60
C ALA A 135 0.32 2.18 -14.97
N LYS A 136 0.23 0.93 -14.49
CA LYS A 136 -0.97 0.11 -14.62
C LYS A 136 -2.14 0.71 -13.87
N LEU A 137 -1.93 1.14 -12.61
CA LEU A 137 -2.97 1.79 -11.81
C LEU A 137 -3.50 3.06 -12.48
N ASN A 138 -2.62 3.91 -13.01
CA ASN A 138 -3.02 5.09 -13.79
C ASN A 138 -3.96 4.73 -14.96
N SER A 139 -3.63 3.67 -15.69
CA SER A 139 -4.45 3.19 -16.81
C SER A 139 -5.82 2.69 -16.34
N LEU A 140 -5.90 2.05 -15.17
CA LEU A 140 -7.15 1.57 -14.59
C LEU A 140 -8.04 2.70 -14.06
N ILE A 141 -7.45 3.79 -13.56
CA ILE A 141 -8.18 4.96 -13.07
C ILE A 141 -8.73 5.78 -14.25
N ALA A 142 -7.97 5.91 -15.34
CA ALA A 142 -8.35 6.72 -16.50
C ALA A 142 -9.53 6.17 -17.33
N VAL A 143 -9.91 4.91 -17.13
CA VAL A 143 -10.99 4.24 -17.87
C VAL A 143 -12.35 4.29 -17.13
N LYS A 144 -12.43 5.05 -16.02
CA LYS A 144 -13.71 5.38 -15.36
C LYS A 144 -14.45 6.47 -16.14
#